data_AF-A0A835FP77-F1
#
_entry.id   AF-A0A835FP77-F1
#
_cell.length_a   1.000
_cell.length_b   1.000
_cell.length_c   1.000
_cell.angle_alpha   90.00
_cell.angle_beta   90.00
_cell.angle_gamma   90.00
#
_symmetry.space_group_name_H-M   'P 1'
#
loop_
_entity.id
_entity.type
_entity.pdbx_description
1 polymer ?
#
loop_
_entity_poly.entity_id
_entity_poly.type
_entity_poly.pdbx_seq_one_letter_code
_entity_poly.pdbx_strand_id
1 'polypeptide(L)'
;MSFHIWRLAQQVKVRQRVVATAVTYFRRVYTRKSMLEYDPRLVAPTCLYLASKVEESTVQARLLVFYIKKMCGAGSDDKYRFEIKDILEMEMKLLEALDYYLVVFHPYRPLLQLLQDAGITDLTQCAWGLVNDTYKMDLILRYPPYMIALACIYIASVLKDKRHHFMV
;
A
#
# COMPACT_ATOMS: atom_id res chain seq x y z
N MET A 1 -8.69 -3.07 -7.10
CA MET A 1 -7.31 -3.57 -7.40
C MET A 1 -6.40 -3.55 -6.17
N SER A 2 -6.26 -2.43 -5.44
CA SER A 2 -5.54 -2.36 -4.14
C SER A 2 -6.11 -3.29 -3.05
N PHE A 3 -7.37 -3.72 -3.18
CA PHE A 3 -8.02 -4.68 -2.29
C PHE A 3 -7.29 -6.03 -2.18
N HIS A 4 -6.68 -6.52 -3.27
CA HIS A 4 -5.95 -7.80 -3.24
C HIS A 4 -4.67 -7.70 -2.40
N ILE A 5 -3.93 -6.60 -2.52
CA ILE A 5 -2.73 -6.34 -1.71
C ILE A 5 -3.13 -6.24 -0.24
N TRP A 6 -4.19 -5.51 0.08
CA TRP A 6 -4.63 -5.34 1.46
C TRP A 6 -5.08 -6.66 2.08
N ARG A 7 -5.87 -7.47 1.36
CA ARG A 7 -6.34 -8.78 1.85
C ARG A 7 -5.19 -9.75 2.05
N LEU A 8 -4.21 -9.78 1.15
CA LEU A 8 -2.98 -10.58 1.31
C LEU A 8 -2.15 -10.09 2.50
N ALA A 9 -1.96 -8.78 2.62
CA ALA A 9 -1.21 -8.18 3.72
C ALA A 9 -1.78 -8.53 5.09
N GLN A 10 -3.11 -8.58 5.23
CA GLN A 10 -3.77 -9.01 6.46
C GLN A 10 -3.45 -10.47 6.82
N GLN A 11 -3.37 -11.35 5.83
CA GLN A 11 -3.04 -12.76 6.06
C GLN A 11 -1.57 -12.94 6.46
N VAL A 12 -0.67 -12.18 5.83
CA VAL A 12 0.79 -12.24 6.08
C VAL A 12 1.20 -11.45 7.33
N LYS A 13 0.31 -10.64 7.90
CA LYS A 13 0.54 -9.81 9.10
C LYS A 13 1.73 -8.84 8.96
N VAL A 14 1.85 -8.21 7.80
CA VAL A 14 2.90 -7.20 7.56
C VAL A 14 2.54 -5.83 8.15
N ARG A 15 3.55 -5.00 8.39
CA ARG A 15 3.36 -3.62 8.87
C ARG A 15 2.66 -2.77 7.80
N GLN A 16 1.85 -1.81 8.22
CA GLN A 16 1.13 -0.90 7.33
C GLN A 16 2.05 -0.17 6.33
N ARG A 17 3.28 0.16 6.74
CA ARG A 17 4.28 0.77 5.86
C ARG A 17 4.61 -0.11 4.65
N VAL A 18 4.81 -1.41 4.86
CA VAL A 18 5.05 -2.38 3.76
C VAL A 18 3.88 -2.40 2.78
N VAL A 19 2.64 -2.36 3.30
CA VAL A 19 1.41 -2.33 2.48
C VAL A 19 1.36 -1.05 1.66
N ALA A 20 1.66 0.10 2.27
CA ALA A 20 1.71 1.39 1.60
C ALA A 20 2.74 1.40 0.45
N THR A 21 3.94 0.86 0.68
CA THR A 21 5.00 0.72 -0.34
C THR A 21 4.53 -0.19 -1.48
N ALA A 22 3.96 -1.35 -1.16
CA ALA A 22 3.43 -2.29 -2.16
C ALA A 22 2.33 -1.68 -3.03
N VAL A 23 1.39 -0.94 -2.42
CA VAL A 23 0.35 -0.21 -3.16
C VAL A 23 0.95 0.86 -4.06
N THR A 24 1.99 1.56 -3.59
CA THR A 24 2.68 2.59 -4.38
C THR A 24 3.36 1.97 -5.60
N TYR A 25 4.07 0.85 -5.44
CA TYR A 25 4.67 0.11 -6.56
C TYR A 25 3.63 -0.35 -7.56
N PHE A 26 2.55 -0.99 -7.09
CA PHE A 26 1.47 -1.45 -7.95
C PHE A 26 0.92 -0.30 -8.80
N ARG A 27 0.68 0.87 -8.19
CA ARG A 27 0.20 2.04 -8.91
C ARG A 27 1.22 2.58 -9.92
N ARG A 28 2.50 2.70 -9.53
CA ARG A 28 3.59 3.16 -10.43
C ARG A 28 3.80 2.25 -11.63
N VAL A 29 3.63 0.93 -11.46
CA VAL A 29 3.77 -0.02 -12.57
C VAL A 29 2.64 0.15 -13.58
N TYR A 30 1.39 0.29 -13.11
CA TYR A 30 0.23 0.44 -14.00
C TYR A 30 0.01 1.84 -14.57
N THR A 31 0.87 2.82 -14.25
CA THR A 31 0.94 4.04 -15.07
C THR A 31 1.73 3.84 -16.35
N ARG A 32 2.53 2.77 -16.45
CA ARG A 32 3.43 2.49 -17.57
C ARG A 32 3.15 1.18 -18.29
N LYS A 33 2.62 0.18 -17.58
CA LYS A 33 2.36 -1.18 -18.09
C LYS A 33 0.86 -1.47 -18.16
N SER A 34 0.47 -2.29 -19.13
CA SER A 34 -0.91 -2.73 -19.28
C SER A 34 -1.24 -3.90 -18.34
N MET A 35 -2.46 -3.95 -17.83
CA MET A 35 -2.98 -5.08 -17.03
C MET A 35 -3.10 -6.38 -17.83
N LEU A 36 -3.09 -6.30 -19.16
CA LEU A 36 -3.09 -7.48 -20.03
C LEU A 36 -1.70 -8.13 -20.09
N GLU A 37 -0.65 -7.31 -20.06
CA GLU A 37 0.75 -7.78 -20.08
C GLU A 37 1.18 -8.22 -18.67
N TYR A 38 0.76 -7.46 -17.65
CA TYR A 38 1.13 -7.64 -16.26
C TYR A 38 -0.11 -8.02 -15.45
N ASP A 39 -0.36 -9.32 -15.24
CA ASP A 39 -1.54 -9.82 -14.51
C ASP A 39 -1.56 -9.25 -13.08
N PRO A 40 -2.58 -8.45 -12.71
CA PRO A 40 -2.74 -7.91 -11.35
C PRO A 40 -2.71 -8.95 -10.24
N ARG A 41 -3.10 -10.20 -10.52
CA ARG A 41 -3.11 -11.30 -9.55
C ARG A 41 -1.71 -11.76 -9.17
N LEU A 42 -0.74 -11.65 -10.08
CA LEU A 42 0.67 -11.93 -9.83
C LEU A 42 1.42 -10.66 -9.40
N VAL A 43 1.12 -9.50 -9.98
CA VAL A 43 1.77 -8.24 -9.63
C VAL A 43 1.50 -7.84 -8.19
N ALA A 44 0.25 -7.94 -7.71
CA ALA A 44 -0.10 -7.57 -6.33
C ALA A 44 0.74 -8.28 -5.25
N PRO A 45 0.84 -9.63 -5.23
CA PRO A 45 1.70 -10.33 -4.27
C PRO A 45 3.18 -10.07 -4.51
N THR A 46 3.64 -9.93 -5.75
CA THR A 46 5.05 -9.63 -6.03
C THR A 46 5.43 -8.22 -5.57
N CYS A 47 4.56 -7.22 -5.73
CA CYS A 47 4.74 -5.90 -5.13
C CYS A 47 4.87 -5.97 -3.61
N LEU A 48 4.07 -6.84 -2.95
CA LEU A 48 4.15 -7.04 -1.50
C LEU A 48 5.46 -7.72 -1.09
N TYR A 49 5.91 -8.71 -1.87
CA TYR A 49 7.21 -9.37 -1.70
C TYR A 49 8.36 -8.37 -1.81
N LEU A 50 8.42 -7.61 -2.91
CA LEU A 50 9.45 -6.62 -3.16
C LEU A 50 9.44 -5.52 -2.09
N ALA A 51 8.26 -4.99 -1.74
CA ALA A 51 8.10 -3.99 -0.69
C ALA A 51 8.58 -4.49 0.67
N SER A 52 8.33 -5.76 1.00
CA SER A 52 8.81 -6.35 2.25
C SER A 52 10.33 -6.35 2.33
N LYS A 53 11.03 -6.69 1.24
CA LYS A 53 12.50 -6.63 1.19
C LYS A 53 13.02 -5.20 1.37
N VAL A 54 12.41 -4.23 0.69
CA VAL A 54 12.83 -2.81 0.74
C VAL A 54 12.58 -2.18 2.12
N GLU A 55 11.49 -2.58 2.79
CA GLU A 55 11.12 -2.10 4.12
C GLU A 55 11.69 -2.97 5.26
N GLU A 56 12.70 -3.80 4.94
CA GLU A 56 13.41 -4.68 5.90
C GLU A 56 12.47 -5.58 6.72
N SER A 57 11.44 -6.09 6.06
CA SER A 57 10.46 -7.03 6.61
C SER A 57 10.59 -8.38 5.92
N THR A 58 10.69 -9.46 6.70
CA THR A 58 10.91 -10.81 6.17
C THR A 58 9.59 -11.48 5.76
N VAL A 59 9.22 -11.40 4.48
CA VAL A 59 8.13 -12.20 3.90
C VAL A 59 8.70 -13.25 2.96
N GLN A 60 8.40 -14.52 3.22
CA GLN A 60 8.82 -15.62 2.34
C GLN A 60 7.89 -15.75 1.13
N ALA A 61 8.45 -15.90 -0.07
CA ALA A 61 7.67 -16.09 -1.29
C ALA A 61 6.74 -17.32 -1.22
N ARG A 62 7.17 -18.39 -0.54
CA ARG A 62 6.34 -19.59 -0.27
C ARG A 62 5.01 -19.26 0.41
N LEU A 63 5.05 -18.35 1.37
CA LEU A 63 3.87 -17.92 2.11
C LEU A 63 2.90 -17.14 1.21
N LEU A 64 3.43 -16.30 0.32
CA LEU A 64 2.61 -15.56 -0.65
C LEU A 64 1.93 -16.52 -1.64
N VAL A 65 2.67 -17.48 -2.21
CA VAL A 65 2.09 -18.52 -3.08
C VAL A 65 0.94 -19.26 -2.38
N PHE A 66 1.12 -19.64 -1.13
CA PHE A 66 0.09 -20.31 -0.34
C PHE A 66 -1.18 -19.45 -0.20
N TYR A 67 -1.05 -18.17 0.16
CA TYR A 67 -2.20 -17.30 0.36
C TYR A 67 -2.89 -16.90 -0.95
N ILE A 68 -2.15 -16.77 -2.06
CA ILE A 68 -2.73 -16.54 -3.39
C ILE A 68 -3.63 -17.73 -3.76
N LYS A 69 -3.12 -18.96 -3.64
CA LYS A 69 -3.89 -20.18 -3.91
C LYS A 69 -5.14 -20.27 -3.03
N LYS A 70 -4.99 -19.98 -1.73
CA LYS A 70 -6.12 -19.96 -0.79
C LYS A 70 -7.18 -18.92 -1.16
N MET A 71 -6.77 -17.76 -1.69
CA MET A 71 -7.69 -16.68 -2.07
C MET A 71 -8.37 -16.90 -3.43
N CYS A 72 -7.74 -17.61 -4.36
CA CYS A 72 -8.33 -17.93 -5.67
C CYS A 72 -9.39 -19.04 -5.61
N GLY A 73 -9.45 -19.80 -4.51
CA GLY A 73 -10.46 -20.83 -4.28
C GLY A 73 -10.15 -22.15 -4.98
N ALA A 74 -10.63 -23.25 -4.41
CA ALA A 74 -10.34 -24.62 -4.87
C ALA A 74 -10.94 -24.99 -6.25
N GLY A 75 -11.68 -24.08 -6.89
CA GLY A 75 -12.34 -24.30 -8.18
C GLY A 75 -11.86 -23.40 -9.32
N SER A 76 -10.83 -22.57 -9.10
CA SER A 76 -10.28 -21.74 -10.17
C SER A 76 -9.31 -22.54 -11.03
N ASP A 77 -9.71 -22.76 -12.28
CA ASP A 77 -8.95 -23.09 -13.49
C ASP A 77 -7.41 -23.17 -13.32
N ASP A 78 -6.80 -24.24 -13.83
CA ASP A 78 -5.35 -24.58 -13.71
C ASP A 78 -4.41 -23.42 -14.12
N LYS A 79 -4.95 -22.45 -14.85
CA LYS A 79 -4.34 -21.21 -15.33
C LYS A 79 -3.79 -20.27 -14.23
N TYR A 80 -4.23 -20.41 -12.97
CA TYR A 80 -3.82 -19.51 -11.87
C TYR A 80 -2.93 -20.15 -10.80
N ARG A 81 -2.27 -21.27 -11.13
CA ARG A 81 -1.28 -21.91 -10.25
C ARG A 81 0.06 -21.19 -10.32
N PHE A 82 0.15 -20.03 -9.67
CA PHE A 82 1.44 -19.36 -9.50
C PHE A 82 2.39 -20.17 -8.61
N GLU A 83 3.64 -20.24 -9.03
CA GLU A 83 4.76 -20.83 -8.33
C GLU A 83 5.73 -19.75 -7.85
N ILE A 84 6.71 -20.15 -7.05
CA ILE A 84 7.74 -19.23 -6.54
C ILE A 84 8.51 -18.61 -7.73
N LYS A 85 8.78 -19.39 -8.78
CA LYS A 85 9.49 -18.93 -9.97
C LYS A 85 8.78 -17.74 -10.62
N ASP A 86 7.44 -17.76 -10.67
CA ASP A 86 6.65 -16.71 -11.30
C ASP A 86 6.72 -15.41 -10.50
N ILE A 87 6.76 -15.50 -9.16
CA ILE A 87 6.96 -14.35 -8.29
C ILE A 87 8.36 -13.76 -8.51
N LEU A 88 9.39 -14.59 -8.60
CA LEU A 88 10.77 -14.14 -8.80
C LEU A 88 10.99 -13.54 -10.20
N GLU A 89 10.40 -14.12 -11.24
CA GLU A 89 10.47 -13.56 -12.59
C GLU A 89 9.69 -12.23 -12.68
N MET A 90 8.49 -12.18 -12.09
CA MET A 90 7.73 -10.93 -12.03
C MET A 90 8.46 -9.87 -11.21
N GLU A 91 9.18 -10.25 -10.15
CA GLU A 91 9.95 -9.30 -9.36
C GLU A 91 10.99 -8.57 -10.22
N MET A 92 11.72 -9.30 -11.08
CA MET A 92 12.67 -8.69 -12.01
C MET A 92 11.97 -7.71 -12.95
N LYS A 93 10.81 -8.09 -13.50
CA LYS A 93 9.98 -7.22 -14.35
C LYS A 93 9.49 -5.96 -13.62
N LEU A 94 9.13 -6.07 -12.34
CA LEU A 94 8.71 -4.92 -11.53
C LEU A 94 9.87 -3.97 -11.23
N LEU A 95 11.06 -4.50 -10.94
CA LEU A 95 12.26 -3.71 -10.73
C LEU A 95 12.56 -2.84 -11.95
N GLU A 96 12.54 -3.44 -13.14
CA GLU A 96 12.71 -2.74 -14.41
C GLU A 96 11.59 -1.73 -14.67
N ALA A 97 10.32 -2.10 -14.46
CA ALA A 97 9.19 -1.19 -14.68
C ALA A 97 9.20 0.04 -13.75
N LEU A 98 9.81 -0.09 -12.56
CA LEU A 98 9.99 0.98 -11.59
C LEU A 98 11.30 1.79 -11.80
N ASP A 99 12.09 1.48 -12.84
CA ASP A 99 13.46 1.99 -13.06
C ASP A 99 14.32 1.89 -11.78
N TYR A 100 14.12 0.85 -10.97
CA TYR A 100 14.78 0.65 -9.68
C TYR A 100 14.58 1.79 -8.65
N TYR A 101 13.61 2.70 -8.86
CA TYR A 101 13.22 3.73 -7.88
C TYR A 101 12.34 3.15 -6.76
N LEU A 102 12.98 2.41 -5.87
CA LEU A 102 12.34 1.67 -4.77
C LEU A 102 12.06 2.51 -3.53
N VAL A 103 12.75 3.65 -3.36
CA VAL A 103 12.51 4.49 -2.19
C VAL A 103 11.13 5.15 -2.31
N VAL A 104 10.28 4.91 -1.30
CA VAL A 104 8.96 5.54 -1.17
C VAL A 104 8.92 6.38 0.10
N PHE A 105 8.67 7.67 -0.07
CA PHE A 105 8.42 8.56 1.06
C PHE A 105 6.93 8.55 1.36
N HIS A 106 6.56 8.23 2.60
CA HIS A 106 5.18 8.15 3.02
C HIS A 106 4.75 9.37 3.85
N PRO A 107 3.48 9.80 3.78
CA PRO A 107 2.92 10.88 4.59
C PRO A 107 2.95 10.63 6.10
N TYR A 108 3.21 9.40 6.58
CA TYR A 108 3.24 9.08 8.01
C TYR A 108 4.27 9.89 8.80
N ARG A 109 5.50 10.04 8.28
CA ARG A 109 6.56 10.81 8.94
C ARG A 109 6.25 12.31 9.01
N PRO A 110 5.94 13.01 7.89
CA PRO A 110 5.59 14.42 7.96
C PRO A 110 4.29 14.67 8.75
N LEU A 111 3.33 13.74 8.76
CA LEU A 111 2.13 13.86 9.60
C LEU A 111 2.50 14.01 11.08
N LEU A 112 3.35 13.13 11.60
CA LEU A 112 3.75 13.16 13.01
C LEU A 112 4.54 14.43 13.34
N GLN A 113 5.45 14.84 12.45
CA GLN A 113 6.23 16.07 12.64
C GLN A 113 5.33 17.31 12.66
N LEU A 114 4.42 17.45 11.70
CA LEU A 114 3.51 18.60 11.61
C LEU A 114 2.55 18.69 12.79
N LEU A 115 2.04 17.55 13.27
CA LEU A 115 1.19 17.51 14.47
C LEU A 115 1.97 17.88 15.73
N GLN A 116 3.21 17.42 15.85
CA GLN A 116 4.10 17.76 16.96
C GLN A 116 4.45 19.25 16.96
N ASP A 117 4.81 19.81 15.80
CA ASP A 117 5.16 21.22 15.64
C ASP A 117 3.97 22.13 15.94
N ALA A 118 2.75 21.69 15.61
CA ALA A 118 1.51 22.40 15.92
C ALA A 118 1.03 22.22 17.38
N GLY A 119 1.65 21.32 18.15
CA GLY A 119 1.19 20.97 19.50
C GLY A 119 -0.16 20.24 19.54
N ILE A 120 -0.56 19.60 18.45
CA ILE A 120 -1.88 18.95 18.30
C ILE A 120 -1.72 17.43 18.43
N THR A 121 -2.07 16.87 19.58
CA THR A 121 -2.00 15.42 19.83
C THR A 121 -3.34 14.71 19.55
N ASP A 122 -4.46 15.37 19.82
CA ASP A 122 -5.81 14.79 19.74
C ASP A 122 -6.20 14.30 18.33
N LEU A 123 -5.65 14.89 17.28
CA LEU A 123 -6.00 14.56 15.90
C LEU A 123 -5.20 13.39 15.32
N THR A 124 -4.18 12.91 16.04
CA THR A 124 -3.20 11.94 15.53
C THR A 124 -3.86 10.68 14.96
N GLN A 125 -4.75 10.06 15.73
CA GLN A 125 -5.40 8.81 15.32
C GLN A 125 -6.34 9.02 14.11
N CYS A 126 -7.09 10.11 14.10
CA CYS A 126 -8.01 10.42 13.01
C CYS A 126 -7.25 10.73 11.72
N ALA A 127 -6.24 11.61 11.79
CA ALA A 127 -5.41 11.97 10.65
C ALA A 127 -4.62 10.77 10.12
N TRP A 128 -4.12 9.88 10.99
CA TRP A 128 -3.46 8.64 10.59
C TRP A 128 -4.41 7.69 9.83
N GLY A 129 -5.66 7.58 10.28
CA GLY A 129 -6.71 6.85 9.58
C GLY A 129 -6.96 7.40 8.17
N LEU A 130 -7.08 8.72 8.05
CA LEU A 130 -7.24 9.40 6.75
C LEU A 130 -6.04 9.16 5.85
N VAL A 131 -4.81 9.20 6.38
CA VAL A 131 -3.60 8.88 5.63
C VAL A 131 -3.66 7.45 5.08
N ASN A 132 -4.10 6.46 5.86
CA ASN A 132 -4.26 5.09 5.37
C ASN A 132 -5.28 5.01 4.22
N ASP A 133 -6.36 5.77 4.31
CA ASP A 133 -7.38 5.83 3.27
C ASP A 133 -6.87 6.48 1.97
N THR A 134 -5.89 7.39 2.04
CA THR A 134 -5.31 7.99 0.82
C THR A 134 -4.68 6.97 -0.12
N TYR A 135 -4.22 5.82 0.38
CA TYR A 135 -3.69 4.73 -0.45
C TYR A 135 -4.76 3.99 -1.26
N LYS A 136 -6.04 4.18 -0.95
CA LYS A 136 -7.16 3.74 -1.81
C LYS A 136 -7.30 4.64 -3.05
N MET A 137 -6.77 5.86 -2.99
CA MET A 137 -6.70 6.83 -4.08
C MET A 137 -5.31 6.87 -4.71
N ASP A 138 -5.13 7.65 -5.77
CA ASP A 138 -3.86 7.85 -6.48
C ASP A 138 -3.06 9.07 -5.99
N LEU A 139 -3.41 9.61 -4.81
CA LEU A 139 -2.81 10.82 -4.24
C LEU A 139 -1.28 10.72 -4.11
N ILE A 140 -0.76 9.56 -3.74
CA ILE A 140 0.70 9.30 -3.61
C ILE A 140 1.48 9.44 -4.92
N LEU A 141 0.79 9.40 -6.07
CA LEU A 141 1.40 9.65 -7.38
C LEU A 141 1.33 11.12 -7.81
N ARG A 142 0.38 11.89 -7.26
CA ARG A 142 0.08 13.26 -7.70
C ARG A 142 0.71 14.32 -6.81
N TYR A 143 0.84 14.03 -5.51
CA TYR A 143 1.24 15.02 -4.52
C TYR A 143 2.36 14.51 -3.62
N PRO A 144 3.34 15.37 -3.26
CA PRO A 144 4.35 15.01 -2.26
C PRO A 144 3.75 14.68 -0.88
N PRO A 145 4.42 13.83 -0.08
CA PRO A 145 3.89 13.29 1.18
C PRO A 145 3.46 14.34 2.20
N TYR A 146 4.18 15.46 2.30
CA TYR A 146 3.87 16.50 3.28
C TYR A 146 2.54 17.22 2.97
N MET A 147 2.20 17.40 1.70
CA MET A 147 0.92 18.01 1.31
C MET A 147 -0.26 17.07 1.59
N ILE A 148 -0.07 15.78 1.35
CA ILE A 148 -1.07 14.76 1.71
C ILE A 148 -1.30 14.77 3.22
N ALA A 149 -0.22 14.81 4.01
CA ALA A 149 -0.30 14.88 5.47
C ALA A 149 -1.05 16.15 5.95
N LEU A 150 -0.71 17.33 5.41
CA LEU A 150 -1.41 18.59 5.73
C LEU A 150 -2.91 18.52 5.40
N ALA A 151 -3.26 17.98 4.23
CA ALA A 151 -4.66 17.80 3.85
C ALA A 151 -5.40 16.86 4.83
N CYS A 152 -4.77 15.77 5.27
CA CYS A 152 -5.33 14.88 6.27
C CYS A 152 -5.51 15.56 7.64
N ILE A 153 -4.56 16.40 8.08
CA ILE A 153 -4.69 17.18 9.32
C ILE A 153 -5.85 18.16 9.21
N TYR A 154 -5.96 18.89 8.10
CA TYR A 154 -7.05 19.84 7.86
C TYR A 154 -8.42 19.15 7.92
N ILE A 155 -8.59 18.04 7.19
CA ILE A 155 -9.83 17.27 7.20
C ILE A 155 -10.14 16.73 8.60
N ALA A 156 -9.14 16.18 9.31
CA ALA A 156 -9.32 15.69 10.67
C ALA A 156 -9.79 16.80 11.63
N SER A 157 -9.26 18.02 11.48
CA SER A 157 -9.64 19.19 12.29
C SER A 157 -11.11 19.54 12.06
N VAL A 158 -11.53 19.66 10.80
CA VAL A 158 -12.93 19.96 10.44
C VAL A 158 -13.90 18.87 10.91
N LEU A 159 -13.49 17.60 10.87
CA LEU A 159 -14.31 16.49 11.36
C LEU A 159 -14.45 16.49 12.89
N LYS A 160 -13.42 16.93 13.62
CA LYS A 160 -13.49 17.07 15.10
C LYS A 160 -14.49 18.15 15.48
N ASP A 161 -14.45 19.32 14.85
CA ASP A 161 -15.37 20.43 15.13
C ASP A 161 -16.84 20.04 14.91
N LYS A 162 -17.14 19.33 13.81
CA LYS A 162 -18.50 18.86 13.54
C LYS A 162 -19.00 17.92 14.64
N ARG A 163 -18.15 17.03 15.16
CA ARG A 163 -18.55 16.10 16.23
C ARG A 163 -18.88 16.83 17.54
N HIS A 164 -18.17 17.91 17.85
CA HIS A 164 -18.52 18.76 18.99
C HIS A 164 -19.87 19.46 18.80
N HIS A 165 -20.22 19.84 17.58
CA HIS A 165 -21.48 20.53 17.30
C HIS A 165 -22.73 19.62 17.33
N PHE A 166 -22.57 18.30 17.18
CA PHE A 166 -23.68 17.33 17.30
C PHE A 166 -23.81 16.71 18.70
N MET A 167 -22.90 17.02 19.62
CA MET A 167 -22.92 16.53 21.01
C MET A 167 -23.38 17.59 22.02
N VAL A 168 -23.84 18.75 21.53
CA VAL A 168 -24.43 19.84 22.33
C VAL A 168 -25.89 20.00 21.93
#